data_AF-A0A950TD14-F1
#
_entry.id   AF-A0A950TD14-F1
#
_cell.length_a   1.000
_cell.length_b   1.000
_cell.length_c   1.000
_cell.angle_alpha   90.00
_cell.angle_beta   90.00
_cell.angle_gamma   90.00
#
_symmetry.space_group_name_H-M   'P 1'
#
loop_
_entity.id
_entity.type
_entity.pdbx_description
1 polymer ?
#
loop_
_entity_poly.entity_id
_entity_poly.type
_entity_poly.pdbx_seq_one_letter_code
_entity_poly.pdbx_strand_id
1 'polypeptide(L)' 'MSHVSVNFDRTGFQRDLNVVLPLDRLRTMADNGDIGSIAANHYSFMGATDPRGMQEHARTVAGRLKEDQVNAVLLTPV' A
#
# COMPACT_ATOMS: atom_id res chain seq x y z
N MET A 1 -8.48 9.22 5.67
CA MET A 1 -8.21 7.82 6.06
C MET A 1 -8.92 7.54 7.38
N SER A 2 -9.80 6.55 7.44
CA SER A 2 -10.58 6.19 8.64
C SER A 2 -10.33 4.74 9.02
N HIS A 3 -10.36 4.45 10.32
CA HIS A 3 -10.17 3.10 10.86
C HIS A 3 -11.27 2.80 11.89
N VAL A 4 -11.77 1.56 11.90
CA VAL A 4 -12.92 1.14 12.73
C VAL A 4 -12.58 1.10 14.23
N SER A 5 -11.34 0.73 14.56
CA SER A 5 -10.89 0.71 15.95
C SER A 5 -10.72 2.13 16.48
N VAL A 6 -11.32 2.40 17.65
CA VAL A 6 -11.10 3.63 18.40
C VAL A 6 -9.66 3.74 18.91
N ASN A 7 -9.02 2.59 19.18
CA ASN A 7 -7.64 2.50 19.67
C ASN A 7 -6.58 2.68 18.57
N PHE A 8 -6.99 2.85 17.32
CA PHE A 8 -6.05 3.12 16.24
C PHE A 8 -5.47 4.52 16.40
N ASP A 9 -4.17 4.62 16.66
CA ASP A 9 -3.50 5.91 16.75
C ASP A 9 -3.45 6.56 15.37
N ARG A 10 -4.04 7.75 15.27
CA ARG A 10 -4.12 8.51 14.03
C ARG A 10 -3.01 9.54 13.91
N THR A 11 -2.29 9.79 14.99
CA THR A 11 -1.32 10.88 15.10
C THR A 11 -0.20 10.73 14.08
N GLY A 12 0.29 9.51 13.85
CA GLY A 12 1.36 9.23 12.89
C GLY A 12 1.01 9.69 11.47
N PHE A 13 -0.02 9.09 10.86
CA PHE A 13 -0.38 9.42 9.48
C PHE A 13 -1.02 10.80 9.32
N GLN A 14 -1.60 11.37 10.38
CA GLN A 14 -2.07 12.77 10.36
C GLN A 14 -0.92 13.76 10.29
N ARG A 15 0.24 13.43 10.85
CA ARG A 15 1.45 14.27 10.78
C ARG A 15 2.25 14.01 9.51
N ASP A 16 2.40 12.75 9.11
CA ASP A 16 3.11 12.37 7.89
C ASP A 16 2.45 11.15 7.23
N LEU A 17 1.87 11.37 6.05
CA LEU A 17 1.21 10.31 5.28
C LEU A 17 2.19 9.23 4.84
N ASN A 18 3.49 9.54 4.73
CA ASN A 18 4.51 8.58 4.35
C ASN A 18 4.70 7.45 5.38
N VAL A 19 4.16 7.58 6.58
CA VAL A 19 4.14 6.50 7.58
C VAL A 19 3.26 5.32 7.15
N VAL A 20 2.17 5.59 6.42
CA VAL A 20 1.20 4.57 5.99
C VAL A 20 1.20 4.34 4.48
N LEU A 21 1.62 5.33 3.70
CA LEU A 21 1.77 5.28 2.25
C LEU A 21 3.02 6.08 1.86
N PRO A 22 4.23 5.47 1.86
CA PRO A 22 5.53 6.13 1.67
C PRO A 22 5.79 6.54 0.21
N LEU A 23 4.79 7.12 -0.46
CA LEU A 23 4.84 7.44 -1.89
C LEU A 23 5.95 8.45 -2.20
N ASP A 24 6.20 9.41 -1.32
CA ASP A 24 7.26 10.41 -1.55
C ASP A 24 8.65 9.78 -1.39
N ARG A 25 8.79 8.77 -0.53
CA ARG A 25 10.04 8.00 -0.40
C ARG A 25 10.30 7.15 -1.64
N LEU A 26 9.25 6.51 -2.16
CA LEU A 26 9.35 5.77 -3.42
C LEU A 26 9.67 6.69 -4.61
N ARG A 27 9.09 7.90 -4.66
CA ARG A 27 9.42 8.93 -5.67
C ARG A 27 10.88 9.32 -5.60
N THR A 28 11.38 9.61 -4.40
CA THR A 28 12.80 9.93 -4.19
C THR A 28 13.70 8.79 -4.69
N MET A 29 13.35 7.53 -4.38
CA MET A 29 14.11 6.37 -4.86
C MET A 29 14.09 6.24 -6.39
N ALA A 30 12.95 6.53 -7.03
CA ALA A 30 12.85 6.53 -8.49
C ALA A 30 13.67 7.67 -9.12
N ASP A 31 13.59 8.88 -8.54
CA ASP A 31 14.35 10.06 -8.99
C ASP A 31 15.87 9.85 -8.84
N ASN A 32 16.29 9.12 -7.80
CA ASN A 32 17.69 8.74 -7.59
C ASN A 32 18.15 7.56 -8.48
N GLY A 33 17.23 6.87 -9.15
CA GLY A 33 17.51 5.68 -9.93
C GLY A 33 17.71 4.40 -9.10
N ASP A 34 17.38 4.41 -7.82
CA ASP A 34 17.43 3.22 -6.94
C ASP A 34 16.38 2.17 -7.34
N ILE A 35 15.24 2.64 -7.87
CA ILE A 35 14.20 1.80 -8.49
C ILE A 35 13.86 2.36 -9.87
N GLY A 36 13.42 1.49 -10.78
CA GLY A 36 13.13 1.90 -12.17
C GLY A 36 11.85 2.73 -12.31
N SER A 37 10.81 2.44 -11.51
CA SER A 37 9.53 3.13 -11.57
C SER A 37 8.66 2.84 -10.35
N ILE A 38 7.56 3.58 -10.23
CA ILE A 38 6.49 3.35 -9.26
C ILE A 38 5.25 2.92 -10.03
N ALA A 39 4.50 1.96 -9.49
CA ALA A 39 3.23 1.54 -10.04
C ALA A 39 2.24 2.72 -10.15
N ALA A 40 1.42 2.74 -11.22
CA ALA A 40 0.37 3.75 -11.38
C ALA A 40 -0.79 3.56 -10.38
N ASN A 41 -1.00 2.32 -9.93
CA ASN A 41 -2.08 1.94 -9.02
C ASN A 41 -1.52 1.43 -7.69
N HIS A 42 -2.20 1.79 -6.60
CA HIS A 42 -1.91 1.31 -5.24
C HIS A 42 -3.17 0.70 -4.63
N TYR A 43 -3.02 -0.37 -3.87
CA TYR A 43 -4.13 -1.16 -3.34
C TYR A 43 -4.07 -1.23 -1.83
N SER A 44 -5.24 -1.22 -1.19
CA SER A 44 -5.39 -1.38 0.27
C SER A 44 -6.50 -2.37 0.58
N PHE A 45 -6.34 -3.11 1.67
CA PHE A 45 -7.35 -4.02 2.21
C PHE A 45 -7.75 -3.55 3.61
N MET A 46 -9.01 -3.77 3.97
CA MET A 46 -9.47 -3.53 5.34
C MET A 46 -8.93 -4.63 6.26
N GLY A 47 -8.06 -4.32 7.22
CA GLY A 47 -7.43 -5.31 8.09
C GLY A 47 -8.33 -5.90 9.19
N ALA A 48 -9.37 -5.17 9.60
CA ALA A 48 -10.29 -5.60 10.67
C ALA A 48 -11.39 -6.57 10.19
N THR A 49 -11.04 -7.51 9.30
CA THR A 49 -11.93 -8.54 8.74
C THR A 49 -11.18 -9.86 8.56
N ASP A 50 -11.91 -10.97 8.35
CA ASP A 50 -11.28 -12.26 8.08
C ASP A 50 -10.60 -12.25 6.70
N PRO A 51 -9.26 -12.42 6.61
CA PRO A 51 -8.53 -12.36 5.36
C PRO A 51 -8.92 -13.49 4.38
N ARG A 52 -9.48 -14.60 4.86
CA ARG A 52 -9.93 -15.71 3.99
C ARG A 52 -11.03 -15.24 3.03
N GLY A 53 -11.89 -14.33 3.46
CA GLY A 53 -12.93 -13.73 2.61
C GLY A 53 -12.37 -12.79 1.53
N MET A 54 -11.10 -12.39 1.64
CA MET A 54 -10.45 -11.46 0.71
C MET A 54 -9.63 -12.16 -0.38
N GLN A 55 -9.53 -13.50 -0.35
CA GLN A 55 -8.67 -14.26 -1.26
C GLN A 55 -8.95 -13.95 -2.74
N GLU A 56 -10.22 -13.90 -3.15
CA GLU A 56 -10.58 -13.59 -4.55
C GLU A 56 -10.15 -12.19 -4.96
N HIS A 57 -10.34 -11.20 -4.07
CA HIS A 57 -9.91 -9.81 -4.31
C HIS A 57 -8.38 -9.71 -4.39
N ALA A 58 -7.67 -10.44 -3.52
CA ALA A 58 -6.23 -10.52 -3.56
C ALA A 58 -5.73 -11.15 -4.87
N ARG A 59 -6.41 -12.17 -5.40
CA ARG A 59 -6.10 -12.73 -6.73
C ARG A 59 -6.34 -11.73 -7.85
N THR A 60 -7.42 -10.95 -7.81
CA THR A 60 -7.66 -9.88 -8.79
C THR A 60 -6.54 -8.82 -8.74
N VAL A 61 -6.16 -8.37 -7.55
CA VAL A 61 -5.06 -7.41 -7.38
C VAL A 61 -3.74 -8.01 -7.88
N ALA A 62 -3.44 -9.28 -7.57
CA ALA A 62 -2.25 -9.94 -8.09
C ALA A 62 -2.22 -10.03 -9.62
N GLY A 63 -3.38 -10.21 -10.28
CA GLY A 63 -3.51 -10.14 -11.73
C GLY A 63 -3.14 -8.75 -12.27
N ARG A 64 -3.71 -7.70 -11.68
CA ARG A 64 -3.42 -6.31 -12.06
C ARG A 64 -1.95 -5.93 -11.86
N LEU A 65 -1.34 -6.35 -10.75
CA LEU A 65 0.09 -6.11 -10.50
C LEU A 65 0.97 -6.78 -11.57
N LYS A 66 0.58 -7.96 -12.06
CA LYS A 66 1.27 -8.59 -13.20
C LYS A 66 1.06 -7.81 -14.49
N GLU A 67 -0.15 -7.34 -14.76
CA GLU A 67 -0.43 -6.49 -15.94
C GLU A 67 0.38 -5.19 -15.90
N ASP A 68 0.52 -4.59 -14.72
CA ASP A 68 1.32 -3.38 -14.46
C ASP A 68 2.85 -3.65 -14.52
N GLN A 69 3.27 -4.90 -14.75
CA GLN A 69 4.67 -5.33 -14.86
C GLN A 69 5.54 -4.95 -13.65
N VAL A 70 4.95 -4.87 -12.45
CA VAL A 70 5.72 -4.63 -11.23
C VAL A 70 6.45 -5.91 -10.80
N ASN A 71 7.68 -5.74 -10.32
CA ASN A 71 8.55 -6.85 -9.88
C ASN A 71 8.71 -6.94 -8.36
N ALA A 72 8.19 -5.96 -7.61
CA ALA A 72 8.25 -5.90 -6.17
C ALA A 72 6.98 -5.25 -5.59
N VAL A 73 6.63 -5.63 -4.36
CA VAL A 73 5.54 -5.04 -3.59
C VAL A 73 6.04 -4.62 -2.22
N LEU A 74 5.62 -3.44 -1.76
CA LEU A 74 5.81 -2.98 -0.40
C LEU A 74 4.50 -3.14 0.36
N LEU A 75 4.50 -3.95 1.41
CA LEU A 75 3.37 -4.07 2.32
C LEU A 75 3.57 -3.09 3.47
N THR A 76 2.67 -2.10 3.60
CA THR A 76 2.69 -1.16 4.71
C THR A 76 1.78 -1.67 5.84
N PRO A 77 2.28 -1.77 7.08
CA PRO A 77 1.48 -2.24 8.21
C PRO A 77 0.57 -1.10 8.69
N VAL A 78 -0.73 -1.20 8.40
CA VAL A 78 -1.77 -0.29 8.88
C VAL A 78 -2.95 -1.09 9.41
#